data_AF-A0A2R4BP17-F1
#
_entry.id   AF-A0A2R4BP17-F1
#
_cell.length_a   1.000
_cell.length_b   1.000
_cell.length_c   1.000
_cell.angle_alpha   90.00
_cell.angle_beta   90.00
_cell.angle_gamma   90.00
#
_symmetry.space_group_name_H-M   'P 1'
#
loop_
_entity.id
_entity.type
_entity.pdbx_description
1 polymer ?
#
loop_
_entity_poly.entity_id
_entity_poly.type
_entity_poly.pdbx_seq_one_letter_code
_entity_poly.pdbx_strand_id
1 'polypeptide(L)' 'MFVDKKTDEIQSFAELVEESRHMGQHWDVVFVGCLGGQGSREPSDEATQQALEAMIKSIQGGIVSHLLAYRADGEQLQFG' A
#
# COMPACT_ATOMS: atom_id res chain seq x y z
N MET A 1 0.52 -10.42 -1.23
CA MET A 1 1.37 -9.68 -2.18
C MET A 1 1.53 -8.27 -1.64
N PHE A 2 2.72 -7.70 -1.70
CA PHE A 2 2.99 -6.33 -1.25
C PHE A 2 3.96 -5.68 -2.22
N VAL A 3 3.91 -4.35 -2.30
CA VAL A 3 4.84 -3.55 -3.09
C VAL A 3 5.07 -2.26 -2.32
N ASP A 4 6.33 -1.87 -2.15
CA ASP A 4 6.71 -0.51 -1.78
C ASP A 4 7.05 0.26 -3.06
N LYS A 5 6.57 1.50 -3.14
CA LYS A 5 6.84 2.40 -4.25
C LYS A 5 7.02 3.80 -3.70
N LYS A 6 7.93 4.55 -4.29
CA LYS A 6 8.09 5.98 -4.04
C LYS A 6 6.96 6.74 -4.71
N THR A 7 6.71 7.96 -4.24
CA THR A 7 5.64 8.81 -4.77
C THR A 7 5.87 9.25 -6.22
N ASP A 8 7.12 9.28 -6.69
CA ASP A 8 7.48 9.56 -8.08
C ASP A 8 7.39 8.33 -9.00
N GLU A 9 7.31 7.12 -8.43
CA GLU A 9 7.10 5.86 -9.15
C GLU A 9 5.62 5.54 -9.40
N ILE A 10 4.70 6.32 -8.81
CA ILE A 10 3.26 6.15 -8.96
C ILE A 10 2.67 7.35 -9.70
N GLN A 11 2.26 7.17 -10.96
CA GLN A 11 1.62 8.26 -11.71
C GLN A 11 0.10 8.25 -11.58
N SER A 12 -0.51 7.07 -11.45
CA SER A 12 -1.95 6.93 -11.24
C SER A 12 -2.34 5.62 -10.56
N PHE A 13 -3.55 5.59 -9.99
CA PHE A 13 -4.13 4.35 -9.46
C PHE A 13 -4.35 3.29 -10.55
N ALA A 14 -4.72 3.72 -11.76
CA ALA A 14 -4.95 2.80 -12.88
C ALA A 14 -3.68 2.02 -13.26
N GLU A 15 -2.51 2.67 -13.24
CA GLU A 15 -1.23 1.98 -13.48
C GLU A 15 -0.93 0.93 -12.42
N LEU A 16 -1.24 1.20 -11.14
CA LEU A 16 -1.08 0.22 -10.06
C LEU A 16 -1.97 -1.00 -10.28
N VAL A 17 -3.22 -0.78 -10.73
CA VAL A 17 -4.14 -1.87 -11.05
C VAL A 17 -3.60 -2.70 -12.22
N GLU A 18 -3.13 -2.08 -13.29
CA GLU A 18 -2.54 -2.83 -14.42
C GLU A 18 -1.28 -3.61 -14.00
N GLU A 19 -0.37 -3.00 -13.25
CA GLU A 19 0.84 -3.68 -12.74
C GLU A 19 0.48 -4.89 -11.88
N SER A 20 -0.49 -4.76 -10.99
CA SER A 20 -0.92 -5.84 -10.11
C SER A 20 -1.47 -7.06 -10.86
N ARG A 21 -2.07 -6.87 -12.05
CA ARG A 21 -2.58 -7.97 -12.88
C ARG A 21 -1.44 -8.84 -13.42
N HIS A 22 -0.26 -8.25 -13.66
CA HIS A 22 0.92 -9.00 -14.09
C HIS A 22 1.50 -9.90 -13.01
N MET A 23 1.14 -9.69 -11.74
CA MET A 23 1.60 -10.52 -10.62
C MET A 23 0.82 -11.85 -10.48
N GLY A 24 -0.21 -12.06 -11.31
CA GLY A 24 -0.88 -13.36 -11.47
C GLY A 24 -1.76 -13.78 -10.28
N GLN A 25 -2.08 -12.86 -9.38
CA GLN A 25 -3.00 -13.07 -8.25
C GLN A 25 -4.19 -12.14 -8.38
N HIS A 26 -5.39 -12.71 -8.35
CA HIS A 26 -6.62 -11.90 -8.26
C HIS A 26 -6.70 -11.25 -6.87
N TRP A 27 -7.12 -9.99 -6.82
CA TRP A 27 -7.37 -9.26 -5.58
C TRP A 27 -8.62 -8.40 -5.72
N ASP A 28 -9.35 -8.23 -4.60
CA ASP A 28 -10.58 -7.44 -4.57
C ASP A 28 -10.37 -6.07 -3.90
N VAL A 29 -9.46 -6.00 -2.94
CA VAL A 29 -9.12 -4.79 -2.18
C VAL A 29 -7.59 -4.65 -2.09
N VAL A 30 -7.10 -3.43 -2.31
CA VAL A 30 -5.73 -3.02 -2.01
C VAL A 30 -5.74 -2.15 -0.75
N PHE A 31 -4.82 -2.44 0.17
CA PHE A 31 -4.55 -1.60 1.33
C PHE A 31 -3.31 -0.75 1.06
N VAL A 32 -3.37 0.53 1.41
CA VAL A 32 -2.31 1.51 1.16
C VAL A 32 -1.95 2.21 2.46
N GLY A 33 -0.67 2.19 2.80
CA GLY A 33 -0.07 2.98 3.86
C GLY A 33 0.92 3.98 3.28
N CYS A 34 1.04 5.15 3.91
CA CYS A 34 2.04 6.15 3.53
C CYS A 34 3.12 6.21 4.60
N LEU A 35 4.39 6.05 4.19
CA LEU A 35 5.54 6.20 5.08
C LEU A 35 6.23 7.53 4.80
N GLY A 36 6.14 8.44 5.77
CA GLY A 36 6.87 9.69 5.73
C GLY A 36 8.36 9.48 6.02
N GLY A 37 9.21 10.23 5.31
CA GLY A 37 10.63 10.34 5.63
C GLY A 37 10.89 11.18 6.89
N GLN A 38 12.17 11.35 7.23
CA GLN A 38 12.58 12.23 8.33
C GLN A 38 13.15 13.55 7.79
N GLY A 39 12.45 14.66 8.04
CA GLY A 39 12.81 15.96 7.51
C GLY A 39 12.73 15.99 5.99
N SER A 40 13.85 16.32 5.32
CA SER A 40 13.96 16.33 3.86
C SER A 40 14.56 15.04 3.28
N ARG A 41 14.65 13.96 4.07
CA ARG A 41 15.20 12.68 3.63
C ARG A 41 14.11 11.63 3.52
N GLU A 42 14.14 10.87 2.45
CA GLU A 42 13.31 9.68 2.26
C GLU A 42 13.57 8.65 3.38
N PRO A 43 12.59 7.77 3.67
CA PRO A 43 12.82 6.62 4.54
C PRO A 43 13.98 5.77 4.01
N SER A 44 14.79 5.21 4.91
CA SER A 44 15.76 4.19 4.51
C SER A 44 15.05 2.90 4.14
N ASP A 45 15.69 2.06 3.32
CA ASP A 45 15.18 0.74 2.94
C ASP A 45 14.81 -0.10 4.18
N GLU A 46 15.62 -0.03 5.24
CA GLU A 46 15.35 -0.72 6.51
C GLU A 46 14.06 -0.19 7.18
N ALA A 47 13.86 1.13 7.21
CA ALA A 47 12.65 1.73 7.77
C ALA A 47 11.41 1.38 6.93
N THR A 48 11.54 1.38 5.60
CA THR A 48 10.49 0.96 4.67
C THR A 48 10.08 -0.48 4.92
N GLN A 49 11.06 -1.39 5.01
CA GLN A 49 10.83 -2.80 5.27
C GLN A 49 10.13 -3.02 6.62
N GLN A 50 10.60 -2.37 7.69
CA GLN A 50 9.99 -2.48 9.02
C GLN A 50 8.53 -1.98 9.03
N ALA A 51 8.26 -0.86 8.37
CA ALA A 51 6.91 -0.31 8.25
C ALA A 51 5.98 -1.25 7.48
N LEU A 52 6.48 -1.85 6.40
CA LEU A 52 5.74 -2.80 5.58
C LEU A 52 5.38 -4.06 6.34
N GLU A 53 6.33 -4.61 7.10
CA GLU A 53 6.08 -5.76 7.97
C GLU A 53 5.04 -5.45 9.06
N ALA A 54 5.09 -4.25 9.63
CA ALA A 54 4.10 -3.80 10.61
C ALA A 54 2.70 -3.70 9.98
N MET A 55 2.59 -3.13 8.77
CA MET A 55 1.34 -3.04 8.02
C MET A 55 0.75 -4.43 7.73
N ILE A 56 1.58 -5.39 7.28
CA ILE A 56 1.15 -6.76 7.02
C ILE A 56 0.60 -7.41 8.29
N LYS A 57 1.29 -7.27 9.43
CA LYS A 57 0.83 -7.79 10.72
C LYS A 57 -0.49 -7.16 11.15
N SER A 58 -0.66 -5.86 10.92
CA SER A 58 -1.89 -5.13 11.22
C SER A 58 -3.08 -5.67 10.43
N ILE A 59 -2.89 -5.87 9.12
CA ILE A 59 -3.91 -6.47 8.22
C ILE A 59 -4.27 -7.88 8.67
N GLN A 60 -3.27 -8.71 8.99
CA GLN A 60 -3.49 -10.07 9.49
C GLN A 60 -4.23 -10.09 10.83
N GLY A 61 -4.04 -9.06 11.67
CA GLY A 61 -4.76 -8.85 12.93
C GLY A 61 -6.14 -8.21 12.76
N GLY A 62 -6.57 -7.89 11.54
CA GLY A 62 -7.85 -7.22 11.27
C GLY A 62 -7.87 -5.72 11.61
N ILE A 63 -6.72 -5.14 11.94
CA ILE A 63 -6.59 -3.72 12.26
C ILE A 63 -6.29 -2.99 10.95
N VAL A 64 -7.33 -2.59 10.22
CA VAL A 64 -7.18 -1.97 8.88
C VAL A 64 -7.77 -0.56 8.77
N SER A 65 -8.48 -0.09 9.80
CA SER A 65 -9.15 1.22 9.81
C SER A 65 -8.21 2.42 9.70
N HIS A 66 -6.91 2.25 9.97
CA HIS A 66 -5.89 3.28 9.82
C HIS A 66 -5.22 3.29 8.43
N LEU A 67 -5.57 2.33 7.57
CA LEU A 67 -5.05 2.22 6.21
C LEU A 67 -6.09 2.75 5.24
N LEU A 68 -5.62 3.28 4.11
CA LEU A 68 -6.50 3.53 2.99
C LEU A 68 -6.80 2.20 2.30
N ALA A 69 -8.02 2.03 1.83
CA ALA A 69 -8.40 0.83 1.10
C ALA A 69 -9.22 1.18 -0.13
N TYR A 70 -8.90 0.52 -1.24
CA TYR A 70 -9.54 0.76 -2.52
C TYR A 70 -9.87 -0.55 -3.22
N ARG A 71 -10.97 -0.55 -3.97
CA ARG A 71 -11.29 -1.57 -4.96
C ARG A 71 -10.55 -1.32 -6.27
N ALA A 72 -10.47 -2.33 -7.12
CA ALA A 72 -9.81 -2.23 -8.43
C ALA A 72 -10.46 -1.20 -9.39
N ASP A 73 -11.72 -0.81 -9.15
CA ASP A 73 -12.43 0.24 -9.88
C ASP A 73 -12.17 1.66 -9.32
N GLY A 74 -11.39 1.77 -8.23
CA GLY A 74 -11.06 3.02 -7.57
C GLY A 74 -12.04 3.43 -6.46
N GLU A 75 -13.08 2.63 -6.17
CA GLU A 75 -13.95 2.91 -5.02
C GLU A 75 -13.16 2.80 -3.71
N GLN A 76 -13.18 3.88 -2.91
CA GLN A 76 -12.57 3.87 -1.58
C GLN A 76 -13.49 3.15 -0.58
N LEU A 77 -12.94 2.16 0.12
CA LEU A 77 -13.59 1.49 1.23
C LEU A 77 -13.22 2.17 2.54
N GLN A 78 -14.20 2.32 3.43
CA GLN A 78 -14.01 2.85 4.78
C GLN A 78 -14.34 1.75 5.78
N PHE A 79 -13.43 1.53 6.75
CA PHE A 79 -13.61 0.55 7.81
C PHE A 79 -13.73 1.29 9.15
N GLY A 80 -14.81 1.02 9.89
CA GLY A 80 -15.15 1.64 11.18
C GLY A 80 -14.80 0.79 12.39
#